data_AF-A0A258FB56-F1
#
_entry.id   AF-A0A258FB56-F1
#
_cell.length_a   1.000
_cell.length_b   1.000
_cell.length_c   1.000
_cell.angle_alpha   90.00
_cell.angle_beta   90.00
_cell.angle_gamma   90.00
#
_symmetry.space_group_name_H-M   'P 1'
#
loop_
_entity.id
_entity.type
_entity.pdbx_description
1 polymer ?
#
loop_
_entity_poly.entity_id
_entity_poly.type
_entity_poly.pdbx_seq_one_letter_code
_entity_poly.pdbx_strand_id
1 'polypeptide(L)'
;MMSDTDNKEATTLSRQHVAAYLQHLAAERRLSPNTLESYQRDLLFLLQATEECGKALADAVASDVRDAIVKLRKKSLSPASV
;
A
#
# COMPACT_ATOMS: atom_id res chain seq x y z
N MET A 1 7.89 -25.45 5.10
CA MET A 1 7.42 -25.04 3.76
C MET A 1 6.13 -24.29 4.00
N MET A 2 6.18 -22.95 4.07
CA MET A 2 5.00 -22.11 4.34
C MET A 2 4.10 -22.09 3.10
N SER A 3 2.81 -22.33 3.30
CA SER A 3 1.85 -22.67 2.25
C SER A 3 1.41 -21.42 1.47
N ASP A 4 1.19 -21.56 0.16
CA ASP A 4 0.66 -20.47 -0.69
C ASP A 4 -0.70 -19.91 -0.22
N THR A 5 -1.43 -20.69 0.59
CA THR A 5 -2.72 -20.32 1.19
C THR A 5 -2.56 -19.28 2.30
N ASP A 6 -1.56 -19.43 3.16
CA ASP A 6 -1.30 -18.53 4.30
C ASP A 6 -0.91 -17.13 3.80
N ASN A 7 -0.13 -17.06 2.71
CA ASN A 7 0.27 -15.81 2.09
C ASN A 7 -0.92 -15.08 1.43
N LYS A 8 -1.86 -15.81 0.83
CA LYS A 8 -3.09 -15.22 0.25
C LYS A 8 -4.03 -14.64 1.31
N GLU A 9 -4.18 -15.32 2.46
CA GLU A 9 -4.98 -14.80 3.57
C GLU A 9 -4.34 -13.55 4.18
N ALA A 10 -3.02 -13.57 4.42
CA ALA A 10 -2.29 -12.41 4.94
C ALA A 10 -2.37 -11.20 4.00
N THR A 11 -2.36 -11.44 2.69
CA THR A 11 -2.55 -10.40 1.67
C THR A 11 -3.96 -9.81 1.70
N THR A 12 -4.98 -10.66 1.84
CA THR A 12 -6.39 -10.22 1.95
C THR A 12 -6.61 -9.36 3.19
N LEU A 13 -6.08 -9.80 4.34
CA LEU A 13 -6.14 -9.05 5.59
C LEU A 13 -5.44 -7.70 5.46
N SER A 14 -4.28 -7.65 4.81
CA SER A 14 -3.55 -6.41 4.57
C SER A 14 -4.39 -5.39 3.77
N ARG A 15 -5.12 -5.84 2.75
CA ARG A 15 -6.03 -4.97 1.97
C ARG A 15 -7.20 -4.45 2.81
N GLN A 16 -7.78 -5.28 3.67
CA GLN A 16 -8.86 -4.87 4.57
C GLN A 16 -8.37 -3.83 5.59
N HIS A 17 -7.18 -4.00 6.15
CA HIS A 17 -6.58 -3.03 7.07
C HIS A 17 -6.32 -1.68 6.39
N VAL A 18 -5.84 -1.67 5.14
CA VAL A 18 -5.64 -0.43 4.37
C VAL A 18 -6.98 0.30 4.15
N ALA A 19 -8.04 -0.42 3.80
CA ALA A 19 -9.38 0.17 3.63
C ALA A 19 -9.92 0.77 4.93
N ALA A 20 -9.80 0.04 6.05
CA ALA A 20 -10.22 0.52 7.37
C ALA A 20 -9.43 1.76 7.82
N TYR A 21 -8.12 1.79 7.55
CA TYR A 21 -7.26 2.94 7.86
C TYR A 21 -7.65 4.19 7.07
N LEU A 22 -7.95 4.05 5.77
CA LEU A 22 -8.41 5.16 4.93
C LEU A 22 -9.78 5.67 5.38
N GLN A 23 -10.70 4.78 5.76
CA GLN A 23 -12.01 5.17 6.32
C GLN A 23 -11.85 5.94 7.64
N HIS A 24 -10.96 5.48 8.51
CA HIS A 24 -10.63 6.15 9.77
C HIS A 24 -10.02 7.55 9.51
N LEU A 25 -9.10 7.68 8.56
CA LEU A 25 -8.55 8.98 8.15
C LEU A 25 -9.62 9.93 7.60
N ALA A 26 -10.58 9.42 6.83
CA ALA A 26 -11.69 10.21 6.32
C ALA A 26 -12.62 10.71 7.43
N ALA A 27 -12.93 9.84 8.40
CA ALA A 27 -13.84 10.15 9.50
C ALA A 27 -13.22 11.10 10.55
N GLU A 28 -11.97 10.87 10.94
CA GLU A 28 -11.34 11.59 12.05
C GLU A 28 -10.60 12.87 11.63
N ARG A 29 -10.01 12.90 10.44
CA ARG A 29 -9.14 14.02 10.01
C ARG A 29 -9.82 14.99 9.04
N ARG A 30 -11.02 14.67 8.52
CA ARG A 30 -11.69 15.40 7.43
C ARG A 30 -10.70 15.80 6.32
N LEU A 31 -9.78 14.90 6.00
CA LEU A 31 -8.80 15.13 4.95
C LEU A 31 -9.53 15.38 3.64
N SER A 32 -8.96 16.25 2.80
CA SER A 32 -9.54 16.52 1.50
C SER A 32 -9.64 15.20 0.70
N PRO A 33 -10.69 15.01 -0.12
CA PRO A 33 -10.85 13.83 -0.96
C PRO A 33 -9.58 13.53 -1.77
N ASN A 34 -8.94 14.58 -2.29
CA ASN A 34 -7.70 14.49 -3.07
C ASN A 34 -6.53 13.89 -2.26
N THR A 35 -6.43 14.21 -0.97
CA THR A 35 -5.38 13.65 -0.10
C THR A 35 -5.65 12.17 0.19
N LEU A 36 -6.91 11.80 0.42
CA LEU A 36 -7.29 10.41 0.64
C LEU A 36 -7.05 9.55 -0.62
N GLU A 37 -7.37 10.06 -1.80
CA GLU A 37 -7.09 9.38 -3.07
C GLU A 37 -5.58 9.22 -3.31
N SER A 38 -4.78 10.23 -2.95
CA SER A 38 -3.32 10.10 -3.03
C SER A 38 -2.80 9.03 -2.09
N TYR A 39 -3.23 9.04 -0.83
CA TYR A 39 -2.84 8.03 0.15
C TYR A 39 -3.33 6.64 -0.23
N GLN A 40 -4.53 6.52 -0.80
CA GLN A 40 -5.04 5.27 -1.32
C GLN A 40 -4.16 4.72 -2.44
N ARG A 41 -3.76 5.55 -3.42
CA ARG A 41 -2.82 5.12 -4.48
C ARG A 41 -1.50 4.64 -3.90
N ASP A 42 -0.92 5.40 -2.96
CA ASP A 42 0.38 5.08 -2.39
C ASP A 42 0.33 3.77 -1.59
N LEU A 43 -0.72 3.56 -0.79
CA LEU A 43 -0.92 2.33 -0.01
C LEU A 43 -1.23 1.12 -0.90
N LEU A 44 -2.02 1.30 -1.97
CA LEU A 44 -2.27 0.24 -2.95
C LEU A 44 -0.99 -0.15 -3.70
N PHE A 45 -0.14 0.83 -4.02
CA PHE A 45 1.15 0.56 -4.64
C PHE A 45 2.06 -0.23 -3.72
N LEU A 46 2.11 0.14 -2.43
CA LEU A 46 2.89 -0.59 -1.44
C LEU A 46 2.40 -2.04 -1.28
N LEU A 47 1.08 -2.25 -1.18
CA LEU A 47 0.48 -3.59 -1.14
C LEU A 47 0.90 -4.43 -2.34
N GLN A 48 0.83 -3.86 -3.54
CA GLN A 48 1.22 -4.57 -4.76
C GLN A 48 2.72 -4.90 -4.79
N ALA A 49 3.57 -3.97 -4.32
CA ALA A 49 5.00 -4.22 -4.23
C ALA A 49 5.35 -5.33 -3.22
N THR A 50 4.63 -5.41 -2.09
CA THR A 50 4.83 -6.49 -1.11
C THR A 50 4.31 -7.83 -1.62
N GLU A 51 3.18 -7.83 -2.34
CA GLU A 51 2.61 -9.01 -3.00
C GLU A 51 3.56 -9.57 -4.07
N GLU A 52 4.17 -8.71 -4.90
CA GLU A 52 5.20 -9.11 -5.88
C GLU A 52 6.40 -9.80 -5.21
N CYS A 53 6.73 -9.41 -3.99
CA CYS A 53 7.80 -10.02 -3.20
C CYS A 53 7.34 -11.25 -2.42
N GLY A 54 6.07 -11.66 -2.53
CA GLY A 54 5.50 -12.77 -1.77
C GLY A 54 5.46 -12.53 -0.27
N LYS A 55 5.40 -11.26 0.16
CA LYS A 55 5.38 -10.86 1.57
C LYS A 55 4.04 -10.22 1.92
N ALA A 56 3.57 -10.47 3.13
CA ALA A 56 2.48 -9.69 3.70
C ALA A 56 2.96 -8.27 4.06
N LEU A 57 2.03 -7.30 4.09
CA LEU A 57 2.34 -5.94 4.49
C LEU A 57 2.87 -5.87 5.94
N ALA A 58 2.42 -6.79 6.81
CA ALA A 58 2.88 -6.90 8.18
C ALA A 58 4.38 -7.27 8.30
N ASP A 59 4.91 -7.97 7.30
CA ASP A 59 6.31 -8.38 7.23
C ASP A 59 7.17 -7.43 6.39
N ALA A 60 6.57 -6.38 5.84
CA ALA A 60 7.27 -5.39 5.04
C ALA A 60 8.22 -4.59 5.92
N VAL A 61 9.50 -4.58 5.55
CA VAL A 61 10.52 -3.79 6.25
C VAL A 61 10.74 -2.46 5.53
N ALA A 62 11.44 -1.53 6.20
CA ALA A 62 11.71 -0.20 5.66
C ALA A 62 12.41 -0.19 4.29
N SER A 63 13.16 -1.24 3.94
CA SER A 63 13.73 -1.39 2.59
C SER A 63 12.68 -1.69 1.53
N ASP A 64 11.71 -2.57 1.82
CA ASP A 64 10.62 -2.91 0.89
C ASP A 64 9.78 -1.67 0.59
N VAL A 65 9.51 -0.83 1.60
CA VAL A 65 8.81 0.46 1.45
C VAL A 65 9.62 1.42 0.57
N ARG A 66 10.94 1.51 0.79
CA ARG A 66 11.83 2.37 -0.02
C ARG A 66 11.82 1.94 -1.48
N ASP A 67 11.92 0.64 -1.74
CA ASP A 67 11.92 0.10 -3.09
C ASP A 67 10.58 0.32 -3.79
N ALA A 68 9.46 0.18 -3.06
CA ALA A 68 8.14 0.55 -3.54
C ALA A 68 8.07 2.04 -3.92
N ILE A 69 8.55 2.96 -3.06
CA ILE A 69 8.57 4.40 -3.38
C ILE A 69 9.44 4.70 -4.60
N VAL A 70 10.59 4.04 -4.75
CA VAL A 70 11.45 4.19 -5.93
C VAL A 70 10.75 3.71 -7.20
N LYS A 71 10.06 2.56 -7.15
CA LYS A 71 9.26 2.06 -8.28
C LYS A 71 8.08 3.00 -8.60
N LEU A 72 7.40 3.53 -7.57
CA LEU A 72 6.30 4.48 -7.70
C LEU A 72 6.77 5.74 -8.41
N ARG A 73 7.88 6.35 -7.94
CA ARG A 73 8.49 7.54 -8.54
C ARG A 73 8.90 7.31 -9.99
N LYS A 74 9.44 6.13 -10.31
CA LYS A 74 9.76 5.76 -11.69
C LYS A 74 8.52 5.68 -12.59
N LYS A 75 7.37 5.26 -12.03
CA LYS A 75 6.09 5.12 -12.75
C LYS A 75 5.32 6.45 -12.84
N SER A 76 5.49 7.33 -11.86
CA SER A 76 4.89 8.67 -11.81
C SER A 76 5.77 9.75 -12.46
N LEU A 77 6.83 9.39 -13.19
CA LEU A 77 7.68 10.31 -13.97
C LEU A 77 7.00 10.83 -15.25
N SER A 78 5.67 10.94 -15.30
CA SER A 78 5.04 11.98 -16.11
C SER A 78 5.09 13.29 -15.29
N PRO A 79 5.60 14.42 -15.82
CA PRO A 79 6.10 15.55 -15.02
C PRO A 79 5.04 16.40 -14.28
N ALA A 80 3.83 15.90 -14.03
CA ALA A 80 2.67 16.75 -13.73
C ALA A 80 1.94 16.49 -12.40
N SER A 81 2.46 15.66 -11.48
CA SER A 81 1.78 15.49 -10.18
C SER A 81 2.75 15.12 -9.06
N VAL A 82 3.41 16.14 -8.51
CA VAL A 82 3.82 16.20 -7.10
C VAL A 82 3.12 17.41 -6.50
#